data_AF-A0A7J7I025-F1
#
_entry.id   AF-A0A7J7I025-F1
#
_cell.length_a   1.000
_cell.length_b   1.000
_cell.length_c   1.000
_cell.angle_alpha   90.00
_cell.angle_beta   90.00
_cell.angle_gamma   90.00
#
_symmetry.space_group_name_H-M   'P 1'
#
loop_
_entity.id
_entity.type
_entity.pdbx_description
1 polymer ?
#
loop_
_entity_poly.entity_id
_entity_poly.type
_entity_poly.pdbx_seq_one_letter_code
_entity_poly.pdbx_strand_id
1 'polypeptide(L)'
;EIRVCVNRTCRRQGSMQTLEILSGIAPPNVSVKSCGCLGRCGAGPNLVVLPQPTFFAHCGTPARAAHTMFILFGGHPDSWTNSLAALAFRKRAEDEFPSNNNASQAELLLSQAINLKPAGGIHGLYKDRSAARLVLGNISEALEDAKEALTLAPKYPEAYICQGDALMALDQFDAAEKSYAMAVDLDPSIYRSKKFK
;
A
#
# COMPACT_ATOMS: atom_id res chain seq x y z
N GLU A 1 3.96 -12.48 7.86
CA GLU A 1 4.94 -11.42 7.52
C GLU A 1 5.83 -11.92 6.39
N ILE A 2 6.15 -11.06 5.43
CA ILE A 2 7.13 -11.32 4.35
C ILE A 2 8.35 -10.45 4.62
N ARG A 3 9.54 -11.04 4.62
CA ARG A 3 10.80 -10.31 4.74
C ARG A 3 11.60 -10.41 3.45
N VAL A 4 11.94 -9.26 2.87
CA VAL A 4 12.72 -9.15 1.64
C VAL A 4 14.18 -8.89 1.98
N CYS A 5 15.09 -9.73 1.50
CA CYS A 5 16.52 -9.53 1.68
C CYS A 5 16.96 -8.28 0.89
N VAL A 6 17.43 -7.26 1.60
CA VAL A 6 17.99 -6.03 1.00
C VAL A 6 19.49 -5.92 1.23
N ASN A 7 20.20 -7.05 1.36
CA ASN A 7 21.67 -7.03 1.42
C ASN A 7 22.27 -6.54 0.08
N ARG A 8 23.54 -6.11 0.09
CA ARG A 8 24.25 -5.49 -1.06
C ARG A 8 24.03 -6.21 -2.39
N THR A 9 24.14 -7.54 -2.40
CA THR A 9 23.98 -8.37 -3.61
C THR A 9 22.53 -8.41 -4.12
N CYS A 10 21.55 -8.43 -3.21
CA CYS A 10 20.12 -8.42 -3.56
C CYS A 10 19.68 -7.02 -4.02
N ARG A 11 20.23 -5.94 -3.43
CA ARG A 11 19.97 -4.56 -3.89
C ARG A 11 20.38 -4.35 -5.33
N ARG A 12 21.56 -4.84 -5.72
CA ARG A 12 22.04 -4.81 -7.12
C ARG A 12 21.13 -5.56 -8.10
N GLN A 13 20.26 -6.44 -7.60
CA GLN A 13 19.33 -7.26 -8.37
C GLN A 13 17.88 -6.82 -8.20
N GLY A 14 17.64 -5.58 -7.73
CA GLY A 14 16.31 -5.00 -7.68
C GLY A 14 15.49 -5.28 -6.41
N SER A 15 16.13 -5.67 -5.30
CA SER A 15 15.39 -6.01 -4.07
C SER A 15 14.56 -4.88 -3.48
N MET A 16 14.91 -3.62 -3.77
CA MET A 16 14.13 -2.46 -3.32
C MET A 16 12.81 -2.37 -4.10
N GLN A 17 12.87 -2.59 -5.41
CA GLN A 17 11.70 -2.67 -6.28
C GLN A 17 10.83 -3.88 -5.88
N THR A 18 11.43 -5.03 -5.61
CA THR A 18 10.70 -6.19 -5.09
C THR A 18 10.00 -5.88 -3.76
N LEU A 19 10.67 -5.18 -2.84
CA LEU A 19 10.08 -4.77 -1.57
C LEU A 19 8.88 -3.85 -1.80
N GLU A 20 9.02 -2.85 -2.65
CA GLU A 20 7.94 -1.92 -3.00
C GLU A 20 6.76 -2.63 -3.67
N ILE A 21 7.02 -3.48 -4.66
CA ILE A 21 5.99 -4.26 -5.37
C ILE A 21 5.23 -5.17 -4.40
N LEU A 22 5.95 -5.96 -3.60
CA LEU A 22 5.32 -6.87 -2.64
C LEU A 22 4.50 -6.09 -1.61
N SER A 23 4.99 -4.94 -1.13
CA SER A 23 4.24 -4.08 -0.21
C SER A 23 2.99 -3.51 -0.86
N GLY A 24 3.08 -3.12 -2.14
CA GLY A 24 1.99 -2.53 -2.90
C GLY A 24 0.88 -3.51 -3.29
N ILE A 25 1.20 -4.80 -3.44
CA ILE A 25 0.22 -5.85 -3.78
C ILE A 25 -0.15 -6.74 -2.59
N ALA A 26 0.44 -6.54 -1.40
CA ALA A 26 0.16 -7.37 -0.24
C ALA A 26 -1.31 -7.24 0.21
N PRO A 27 -1.93 -8.34 0.68
CA PRO A 27 -3.19 -8.27 1.41
C PRO A 27 -3.06 -7.42 2.69
N PRO A 28 -4.14 -6.79 3.17
CA PRO A 28 -4.15 -5.95 4.37
C PRO A 28 -3.52 -6.55 5.63
N ASN A 29 -3.61 -7.87 5.81
CA ASN A 29 -3.11 -8.61 6.97
C ASN A 29 -1.65 -9.10 6.80
N VAL A 30 -0.99 -8.75 5.69
CA VAL A 30 0.36 -9.22 5.36
C VAL A 30 1.32 -8.03 5.41
N SER A 31 2.13 -7.97 6.46
CA SER A 31 3.23 -7.03 6.53
C SER A 31 4.39 -7.47 5.63
N VAL A 32 4.93 -6.53 4.86
CA VAL A 32 6.13 -6.72 4.04
C VAL A 32 7.23 -5.81 4.59
N LYS A 33 8.37 -6.38 4.97
CA LYS A 33 9.47 -5.66 5.60
C LYS A 33 10.81 -5.98 4.94
N SER A 34 11.75 -5.06 5.05
CA SER A 34 13.14 -5.33 4.66
C SER A 34 13.86 -6.14 5.75
N CYS A 35 14.88 -6.90 5.37
CA CYS A 35 15.75 -7.61 6.30
C CYS A 35 17.20 -7.71 5.80
N GLY A 36 18.08 -8.16 6.69
CA GLY A 36 19.48 -8.44 6.36
C GLY A 36 19.66 -9.64 5.44
N CYS A 37 20.91 -10.11 5.29
CA CYS A 37 21.21 -11.27 4.47
C CYS A 37 20.53 -12.53 5.02
N LEU A 38 19.80 -13.26 4.17
CA LEU A 38 19.17 -14.53 4.54
C LEU A 38 20.11 -15.75 4.44
N GLY A 39 21.40 -15.55 4.13
CA GLY A 39 22.39 -16.63 3.99
C GLY A 39 22.14 -17.58 2.79
N ARG A 40 21.11 -17.32 1.98
CA ARG A 40 20.82 -18.04 0.74
C ARG A 40 21.46 -17.29 -0.42
N CYS A 41 22.73 -17.57 -0.71
CA CYS A 41 23.46 -16.95 -1.81
C CYS A 41 23.23 -17.73 -3.12
N GLY A 42 22.27 -17.25 -3.89
CA GLY A 42 21.96 -17.61 -5.29
C GLY A 42 21.13 -16.45 -5.81
N ALA A 43 21.45 -15.91 -6.99
CA ALA A 43 20.98 -14.62 -7.54
C ALA A 43 19.72 -14.02 -6.85
N GLY A 44 19.84 -12.90 -6.16
CA GLY A 44 18.72 -12.31 -5.41
C GLY A 44 17.60 -11.77 -6.31
N PRO A 45 16.59 -11.10 -5.73
CA PRO A 45 16.25 -10.97 -4.31
C PRO A 45 15.64 -12.24 -3.73
N ASN A 46 16.00 -12.56 -2.49
CA ASN A 46 15.44 -13.69 -1.76
C ASN A 46 14.52 -13.19 -0.66
N LEU A 47 13.44 -13.92 -0.39
CA LEU A 47 12.46 -13.55 0.63
C LEU A 47 12.15 -14.74 1.53
N VAL A 48 11.75 -14.43 2.76
CA VAL A 48 11.28 -15.42 3.73
C VAL A 48 9.89 -15.02 4.22
N VAL A 49 8.99 -16.00 4.28
CA VAL A 49 7.64 -15.85 4.81
C VAL A 49 7.61 -16.44 6.21
N LEU A 50 6.95 -15.75 7.14
CA LEU A 50 6.84 -16.10 8.56
C LEU A 50 5.34 -16.23 8.95
N PRO A 51 4.98 -17.07 9.95
CA PRO A 51 5.83 -17.60 11.03
C PRO A 51 6.62 -18.88 10.70
N GLN A 52 6.12 -19.70 9.78
CA GLN A 52 6.83 -20.89 9.31
C GLN A 52 7.81 -20.46 8.20
N PRO A 53 9.14 -20.53 8.41
CA PRO A 53 10.13 -19.93 7.53
C PRO A 53 10.16 -20.63 6.16
N THR A 54 9.41 -20.10 5.20
CA THR A 54 9.39 -20.54 3.80
C THR A 54 10.22 -19.58 2.97
N PHE A 55 11.25 -20.09 2.29
CA PHE A 55 12.18 -19.29 1.51
C PHE A 55 11.82 -19.32 0.03
N PHE A 56 11.81 -18.15 -0.60
CA PHE A 56 11.71 -18.02 -2.05
C PHE A 56 12.97 -17.32 -2.56
N ALA A 57 13.51 -17.85 -3.66
CA ALA A 57 14.70 -17.32 -4.29
C ALA A 57 14.37 -16.62 -5.61
N HIS A 58 15.22 -15.68 -6.00
CA HIS A 58 15.16 -15.00 -7.30
C HIS A 58 13.86 -14.22 -7.59
N CYS A 59 13.24 -13.60 -6.59
CA CYS A 59 11.97 -12.87 -6.67
C CYS A 59 12.10 -11.44 -7.25
N GLY A 60 13.03 -11.23 -8.19
CA GLY A 60 13.47 -9.90 -8.63
C GLY A 60 12.57 -9.20 -9.63
N THR A 61 11.59 -9.92 -10.17
CA THR A 61 10.66 -9.38 -11.18
C THR A 61 9.26 -9.21 -10.59
N PRO A 62 8.47 -8.23 -11.08
CA PRO A 62 7.08 -8.09 -10.66
C PRO A 62 6.27 -9.38 -10.84
N ALA A 63 6.48 -10.08 -11.96
CA ALA A 63 5.82 -11.35 -12.25
C ALA A 63 6.14 -12.42 -11.18
N ARG A 64 7.39 -12.52 -10.72
CA ARG A 64 7.76 -13.45 -9.65
C ARG A 64 7.21 -13.02 -8.29
N ALA A 65 7.10 -11.72 -8.02
CA ALA A 65 6.44 -11.21 -6.82
C ALA A 65 4.95 -11.59 -6.79
N ALA A 66 4.21 -11.36 -7.89
CA ALA A 66 2.82 -11.79 -8.02
C ALA A 66 2.66 -13.32 -7.94
N HIS A 67 3.54 -14.07 -8.59
CA HIS A 67 3.53 -15.52 -8.51
C HIS A 67 3.79 -16.04 -7.09
N THR A 68 4.70 -15.39 -6.35
CA THR A 68 4.94 -15.70 -4.93
C THR A 68 3.66 -15.48 -4.12
N MET A 69 2.96 -14.37 -4.35
CA MET A 69 1.70 -14.11 -3.66
C MET A 69 0.61 -15.13 -4.00
N PHE A 70 0.50 -15.54 -5.27
CA PHE A 70 -0.39 -16.62 -5.68
C PHE A 70 -0.08 -17.95 -4.96
N ILE A 71 1.20 -18.32 -4.87
CA ILE A 71 1.62 -19.54 -4.13
C ILE A 71 1.22 -19.47 -2.66
N LEU A 72 1.36 -18.29 -2.04
CA LEU A 72 1.14 -18.11 -0.60
C LEU A 72 -0.33 -18.00 -0.21
N PHE A 73 -1.14 -17.37 -1.05
CA PHE A 73 -2.51 -16.96 -0.69
C PHE A 73 -3.58 -17.55 -1.62
N GLY A 74 -3.19 -18.25 -2.69
CA GLY A 74 -4.11 -18.83 -3.67
C GLY A 74 -4.80 -17.78 -4.55
N GLY A 75 -6.01 -18.11 -5.01
CA GLY A 75 -6.81 -17.28 -5.92
C GLY A 75 -6.65 -17.68 -7.39
N HIS A 76 -7.18 -16.88 -8.32
CA HIS A 76 -6.89 -17.05 -9.74
C HIS A 76 -5.54 -16.38 -10.07
N PRO A 77 -4.66 -16.98 -10.89
CA PRO A 77 -3.39 -16.35 -11.26
C PRO A 77 -3.55 -14.91 -11.78
N ASP A 78 -4.59 -14.67 -12.57
CA ASP A 78 -4.89 -13.34 -13.12
C ASP A 78 -5.22 -12.29 -12.05
N SER A 79 -5.72 -12.68 -10.88
CA SER A 79 -6.04 -11.71 -9.80
C SER A 79 -4.78 -11.05 -9.22
N TRP A 80 -3.65 -11.77 -9.21
CA TRP A 80 -2.35 -11.22 -8.80
C TRP A 80 -1.70 -10.40 -9.91
N THR A 81 -1.91 -10.79 -11.17
CA THR A 81 -1.56 -9.97 -12.33
C THR A 81 -2.33 -8.65 -12.32
N ASN A 82 -3.62 -8.69 -11.98
CA ASN A 82 -4.45 -7.50 -11.78
C ASN A 82 -3.95 -6.64 -10.63
N SER A 83 -3.39 -7.24 -9.58
CA SER A 83 -2.77 -6.50 -8.47
C SER A 83 -1.52 -5.73 -8.92
N LEU A 84 -0.70 -6.31 -9.80
CA LEU A 84 0.42 -5.59 -10.42
C LEU A 84 -0.05 -4.46 -11.32
N ALA A 85 -1.07 -4.71 -12.16
CA ALA A 85 -1.63 -3.70 -13.03
C ALA A 85 -2.24 -2.54 -12.22
N ALA A 86 -3.00 -2.85 -11.16
CA ALA A 86 -3.55 -1.88 -10.24
C ALA A 86 -2.46 -1.07 -9.53
N LEU A 87 -1.36 -1.70 -9.10
CA LEU A 87 -0.21 -1.00 -8.55
C LEU A 87 0.43 -0.04 -9.57
N ALA A 88 0.51 -0.41 -10.84
CA ALA A 88 1.01 0.48 -11.88
C ALA A 88 0.07 1.67 -12.16
N PHE A 89 -1.25 1.50 -12.04
CA PHE A 89 -2.19 2.62 -12.05
C PHE A 89 -2.01 3.53 -10.83
N ARG A 90 -1.85 2.95 -9.64
CA ARG A 90 -1.60 3.68 -8.40
C ARG A 90 -0.33 4.52 -8.45
N LYS A 91 0.78 3.96 -8.94
CA LYS A 91 2.05 4.68 -9.10
C LYS A 91 1.93 5.86 -10.06
N ARG A 92 1.24 5.68 -11.19
CA ARG A 92 0.94 6.78 -12.10
C ARG A 92 0.07 7.85 -11.44
N ALA A 93 -0.92 7.46 -10.62
CA ALA A 93 -1.72 8.42 -9.88
C ALA A 93 -0.89 9.21 -8.86
N GLU A 94 0.06 8.56 -8.16
CA GLU A 94 1.04 9.21 -7.27
C GLU A 94 1.87 10.27 -8.01
N ASP A 95 2.25 10.01 -9.27
CA ASP A 95 3.02 10.96 -10.10
C ASP A 95 2.19 12.20 -10.53
N GLU A 96 0.85 12.11 -10.54
CA GLU A 96 -0.04 13.22 -10.87
C GLU A 96 -0.27 14.18 -9.69
N PHE A 97 -0.17 13.70 -8.44
CA PHE A 97 -0.44 14.47 -7.22
C PHE A 97 0.42 15.74 -7.00
N PRO A 98 1.72 15.82 -7.38
CA PRO A 98 2.52 17.04 -7.18
C PRO A 98 1.95 18.27 -7.89
N SER A 99 1.09 18.07 -8.88
CA SER A 99 0.36 19.13 -9.57
C SER A 99 -1.09 19.11 -9.10
N ASN A 100 -1.49 20.06 -8.24
CA ASN A 100 -2.89 20.20 -7.77
C ASN A 100 -3.92 20.22 -8.93
N ASN A 101 -3.49 20.56 -10.14
CA ASN A 101 -4.32 20.60 -11.34
C ASN A 101 -4.67 19.21 -11.92
N ASN A 102 -4.06 18.12 -11.42
CA ASN A 102 -4.18 16.78 -11.99
C ASN A 102 -4.85 15.76 -11.05
N ALA A 103 -5.44 16.21 -9.92
CA ALA A 103 -6.13 15.34 -8.98
C ALA A 103 -7.29 14.54 -9.63
N SER A 104 -7.98 15.10 -10.64
CA SER A 104 -9.02 14.39 -11.39
C SER A 104 -8.47 13.21 -12.18
N GLN A 105 -7.27 13.35 -12.73
CA GLN A 105 -6.59 12.27 -13.44
C GLN A 105 -6.15 11.17 -12.47
N ALA A 106 -5.65 11.55 -11.28
CA ALA A 106 -5.33 10.60 -10.22
C ALA A 106 -6.57 9.79 -9.79
N GLU A 107 -7.71 10.44 -9.55
CA GLU A 107 -8.97 9.76 -9.21
C GLU A 107 -9.40 8.76 -10.30
N LEU A 108 -9.29 9.14 -11.58
CA LEU A 108 -9.62 8.27 -12.71
C LEU A 108 -8.74 7.02 -12.74
N LEU A 109 -7.41 7.20 -12.63
CA LEU A 109 -6.45 6.10 -12.63
C LEU A 109 -6.70 5.14 -11.45
N LEU A 110 -7.00 5.67 -10.27
CA LEU A 110 -7.28 4.87 -9.08
C LEU A 110 -8.61 4.12 -9.21
N SER A 111 -9.62 4.74 -9.82
CA SER A 111 -10.89 4.05 -10.10
C SER A 111 -10.72 2.92 -11.13
N GLN A 112 -9.89 3.14 -12.15
CA GLN A 112 -9.49 2.07 -13.08
C GLN A 112 -8.75 0.94 -12.35
N ALA A 113 -7.85 1.26 -11.43
CA ALA A 113 -7.13 0.28 -10.62
C ALA A 113 -8.07 -0.59 -9.77
N ILE A 114 -9.06 0.02 -9.12
CA ILE A 114 -10.06 -0.67 -8.29
C ILE A 114 -10.93 -1.60 -9.16
N ASN A 115 -11.32 -1.15 -10.36
CA ASN A 115 -12.12 -1.95 -11.30
C ASN A 115 -11.42 -3.23 -11.81
N LEU A 116 -10.09 -3.30 -11.73
CA LEU A 116 -9.34 -4.53 -12.03
C LEU A 116 -9.55 -5.64 -10.99
N LYS A 117 -10.20 -5.34 -9.86
CA LYS A 117 -10.45 -6.28 -8.75
C LYS A 117 -9.15 -7.00 -8.32
N PRO A 118 -8.14 -6.25 -7.85
CA PRO A 118 -6.87 -6.83 -7.45
C PRO A 118 -7.05 -7.72 -6.21
N ALA A 119 -6.30 -8.83 -6.15
CA ALA A 119 -6.28 -9.74 -4.99
C ALA A 119 -5.67 -9.10 -3.73
N GLY A 120 -4.81 -8.09 -3.87
CA GLY A 120 -4.19 -7.37 -2.76
C GLY A 120 -3.88 -5.92 -3.09
N GLY A 121 -3.43 -5.15 -2.09
CA GLY A 121 -3.15 -3.72 -2.26
C GLY A 121 -4.37 -2.80 -2.37
N ILE A 122 -5.59 -3.35 -2.40
CA ILE A 122 -6.84 -2.60 -2.65
C ILE A 122 -7.12 -1.50 -1.60
N HIS A 123 -6.81 -1.74 -0.33
CA HIS A 123 -6.94 -0.74 0.75
C HIS A 123 -6.11 0.52 0.49
N GLY A 124 -4.92 0.36 -0.13
CA GLY A 124 -4.08 1.48 -0.53
C GLY A 124 -4.67 2.29 -1.68
N LEU A 125 -5.41 1.65 -2.61
CA LEU A 125 -6.10 2.34 -3.70
C LEU A 125 -7.23 3.23 -3.19
N TYR A 126 -8.04 2.71 -2.26
CA TYR A 126 -9.09 3.48 -1.60
C TYR A 126 -8.51 4.65 -0.82
N LYS A 127 -7.43 4.42 -0.06
CA LYS A 127 -6.72 5.50 0.65
C LYS A 127 -6.24 6.60 -0.30
N ASP A 128 -5.58 6.25 -1.39
CA ASP A 128 -5.08 7.24 -2.35
C ASP A 128 -6.22 7.95 -3.09
N ARG A 129 -7.33 7.26 -3.37
CA ARG A 129 -8.49 7.86 -4.03
C ARG A 129 -9.24 8.81 -3.10
N SER A 130 -9.32 8.48 -1.82
CA SER A 130 -9.81 9.38 -0.77
C SER A 130 -9.00 10.68 -0.76
N ALA A 131 -7.67 10.59 -0.77
CA ALA A 131 -6.80 11.77 -0.83
C ALA A 131 -7.02 12.60 -2.11
N ALA A 132 -7.16 11.95 -3.28
CA ALA A 132 -7.44 12.65 -4.53
C ALA A 132 -8.79 13.40 -4.48
N ARG A 133 -9.82 12.75 -3.96
CA ARG A 133 -11.17 13.32 -3.81
C ARG A 133 -11.22 14.49 -2.83
N LEU A 134 -10.41 14.45 -1.76
CA LEU A 134 -10.27 15.59 -0.85
C LEU A 134 -9.72 16.83 -1.56
N VAL A 135 -8.69 16.66 -2.40
CA VAL A 135 -8.12 17.75 -3.19
C VAL A 135 -9.14 18.31 -4.18
N LEU A 136 -10.02 17.47 -4.72
CA LEU A 136 -11.10 17.87 -5.62
C LEU A 136 -12.32 18.49 -4.92
N GLY A 137 -12.38 18.45 -3.59
CA GLY A 137 -13.55 18.91 -2.83
C GLY A 137 -14.72 17.90 -2.78
N ASN A 138 -14.52 16.67 -3.27
CA ASN A 138 -15.50 15.58 -3.20
C ASN A 138 -15.43 14.89 -1.83
N ILE A 139 -15.77 15.66 -0.77
CA ILE A 139 -15.45 15.29 0.61
C ILE A 139 -16.24 14.05 1.08
N SER A 140 -17.51 13.93 0.71
CA SER A 140 -18.36 12.78 1.10
C SER A 140 -17.82 11.48 0.53
N GLU A 141 -17.49 11.47 -0.76
CA GLU A 141 -16.93 10.33 -1.47
C GLU A 141 -15.51 10.00 -1.00
N ALA A 142 -14.75 10.99 -0.53
CA ALA A 142 -13.46 10.76 0.11
C ALA A 142 -13.63 10.04 1.46
N LEU A 143 -14.62 10.42 2.26
CA LEU A 143 -14.91 9.77 3.53
C LEU A 143 -15.37 8.31 3.32
N GLU A 144 -16.17 8.05 2.28
CA GLU A 144 -16.55 6.69 1.90
C GLU A 144 -15.34 5.84 1.53
N ASP A 145 -14.43 6.35 0.70
CA ASP A 145 -13.20 5.65 0.34
C ASP A 145 -12.31 5.38 1.56
N ALA A 146 -12.18 6.33 2.48
CA ALA A 146 -11.42 6.13 3.71
C ALA A 146 -12.05 5.03 4.59
N LYS A 147 -13.39 4.99 4.69
CA LYS A 147 -14.11 3.93 5.40
C LYS A 147 -13.91 2.58 4.73
N GLU A 148 -13.97 2.50 3.40
CA GLU A 148 -13.74 1.26 2.68
C GLU A 148 -12.31 0.73 2.87
N ALA A 149 -11.31 1.63 2.82
CA ALA A 149 -9.94 1.28 3.15
C ALA A 149 -9.81 0.68 4.56
N LEU A 150 -10.53 1.23 5.55
CA LEU A 150 -10.55 0.73 6.93
C LEU A 150 -11.34 -0.58 7.10
N THR A 151 -12.42 -0.78 6.34
CA THR A 151 -13.14 -2.06 6.28
C THR A 151 -12.20 -3.17 5.82
N LEU A 152 -11.40 -2.88 4.80
CA LEU A 152 -10.42 -3.82 4.24
C LEU A 152 -9.19 -3.98 5.13
N ALA A 153 -8.72 -2.88 5.73
CA ALA A 153 -7.51 -2.82 6.54
C ALA A 153 -7.75 -2.04 7.84
N PRO A 154 -8.34 -2.66 8.89
CA PRO A 154 -8.67 -1.95 10.15
C PRO A 154 -7.47 -1.44 10.94
N LYS A 155 -6.26 -1.89 10.60
CA LYS A 155 -5.00 -1.49 11.24
C LYS A 155 -4.11 -0.71 10.27
N TYR A 156 -4.72 0.20 9.49
CA TYR A 156 -4.03 1.01 8.48
C TYR A 156 -4.03 2.49 8.88
N PRO A 157 -2.95 3.01 9.50
CA PRO A 157 -2.90 4.38 10.00
C PRO A 157 -3.22 5.44 8.94
N GLU A 158 -2.74 5.26 7.71
CA GLU A 158 -2.92 6.23 6.63
C GLU A 158 -4.38 6.37 6.22
N ALA A 159 -5.20 5.32 6.34
CA ALA A 159 -6.64 5.42 6.08
C ALA A 159 -7.38 6.18 7.19
N TYR A 160 -6.93 6.05 8.45
CA TYR A 160 -7.43 6.88 9.56
C TYR A 160 -7.06 8.35 9.39
N ILE A 161 -5.89 8.67 8.84
CA ILE A 161 -5.53 10.05 8.47
C ILE A 161 -6.51 10.58 7.41
N CYS A 162 -6.73 9.85 6.31
CA CYS A 162 -7.67 10.29 5.28
C CYS A 162 -9.11 10.43 5.80
N GLN A 163 -9.53 9.53 6.70
CA GLN A 163 -10.83 9.64 7.37
C GLN A 163 -10.90 10.93 8.22
N GLY A 164 -9.86 11.21 9.00
CA GLY A 164 -9.75 12.44 9.78
C GLY A 164 -9.80 13.68 8.90
N ASP A 165 -9.04 13.71 7.81
CA ASP A 165 -9.01 14.84 6.87
C ASP A 165 -10.39 15.10 6.23
N ALA A 166 -11.10 14.04 5.85
CA ALA A 166 -12.45 14.15 5.32
C ALA A 166 -13.47 14.62 6.38
N LEU A 167 -13.36 14.15 7.62
CA LEU A 167 -14.21 14.59 8.72
C LEU A 167 -13.94 16.05 9.11
N MET A 168 -12.68 16.48 9.08
CA MET A 168 -12.29 17.88 9.26
C MET A 168 -12.93 18.78 8.21
N ALA A 169 -12.91 18.37 6.94
CA ALA A 169 -13.54 19.11 5.84
C ALA A 169 -15.08 19.12 5.89
N LEU A 170 -15.70 18.24 6.69
CA LEU A 170 -17.13 18.23 7.00
C LEU A 170 -17.47 18.94 8.33
N ASP A 171 -16.52 19.63 8.94
CA ASP A 171 -16.64 20.27 10.26
C ASP A 171 -17.01 19.29 11.41
N GLN A 172 -16.72 18.00 11.25
CA GLN A 172 -16.95 16.95 12.27
C GLN A 172 -15.71 16.75 13.14
N PHE A 173 -15.31 17.81 13.85
CA PHE A 173 -14.03 17.88 14.58
C PHE A 173 -13.83 16.76 15.62
N ASP A 174 -14.84 16.45 16.44
CA ASP A 174 -14.75 15.39 17.46
C ASP A 174 -14.52 14.00 16.85
N ALA A 175 -15.10 13.75 15.67
CA ALA A 175 -14.93 12.49 14.96
C ALA A 175 -13.54 12.45 14.30
N ALA A 176 -13.09 13.57 13.73
CA ALA A 176 -11.76 13.68 13.14
C ALA A 176 -10.65 13.45 14.16
N GLU A 177 -10.76 14.04 15.35
CA GLU A 177 -9.80 13.85 16.45
C GLU A 177 -9.66 12.37 16.80
N LYS A 178 -10.77 11.64 16.91
CA LYS A 178 -10.75 10.18 17.17
C LYS A 178 -10.05 9.40 16.07
N SER A 179 -10.28 9.76 14.80
CA SER A 179 -9.60 9.12 13.68
C SER A 179 -8.09 9.39 13.71
N TYR A 180 -7.66 10.63 13.94
CA TYR A 180 -6.24 10.95 14.06
C TYR A 180 -5.58 10.28 15.27
N ALA A 181 -6.26 10.22 16.42
CA ALA A 181 -5.77 9.52 17.60
C ALA A 181 -5.52 8.04 17.30
N MET A 182 -6.46 7.37 16.60
CA MET A 182 -6.28 5.98 16.19
C MET A 182 -5.09 5.79 15.24
N ALA A 183 -4.86 6.72 14.31
CA ALA A 183 -3.68 6.68 13.44
C ALA A 183 -2.38 6.73 14.26
N VAL A 184 -2.30 7.63 15.25
CA VAL A 184 -1.12 7.77 16.13
C VAL A 184 -0.94 6.57 17.06
N ASP A 185 -2.03 5.98 17.56
CA ASP A 185 -1.97 4.77 18.38
C ASP A 185 -1.43 3.57 17.59
N LEU A 186 -1.81 3.45 16.31
CA LEU A 186 -1.33 2.39 15.42
C LEU A 186 0.11 2.61 14.96
N ASP A 187 0.50 3.86 14.68
CA ASP A 187 1.87 4.24 14.35
C ASP A 187 2.29 5.53 15.08
N PRO A 188 2.94 5.40 16.25
CA PRO A 188 3.43 6.54 17.02
C PRO A 188 4.51 7.38 16.32
N SER A 189 5.07 6.91 15.20
CA SER A 189 6.05 7.69 14.42
C SER A 189 5.39 8.85 13.65
N ILE A 190 4.09 8.76 13.37
CA ILE A 190 3.29 9.81 12.71
C ILE A 190 3.41 11.13 13.47
N TYR A 191 3.29 11.08 14.80
CA TYR A 191 3.44 12.27 15.67
C TYR A 191 4.84 12.89 15.61
N ARG A 192 5.89 12.07 15.46
CA ARG A 192 7.29 12.53 15.51
C ARG A 192 7.75 13.24 14.22
N SER A 193 6.96 13.18 13.15
CA SER A 193 7.30 13.73 11.84
C SER A 193 7.11 15.25 11.71
N LYS A 194 6.26 15.87 12.55
CA LYS A 194 6.04 17.33 12.56
C LYS A 194 6.56 17.95 13.86
N LYS A 195 7.87 18.20 13.95
CA LYS A 195 8.33 19.36 14.73
C LYS A 195 7.94 20.61 13.94
N PHE A 196 6.80 21.21 14.28
CA PHE A 196 6.58 22.61 13.95
C PHE A 196 7.70 23.40 14.64
N LYS A 197 8.63 23.94 13.85
CA LYS A 197 9.51 25.03 14.26
C LYS A 197 8.84 26.34 13.93
#